data_AF-A0A4V1A0I9-F1
#
_entry.id   AF-A0A4V1A0I9-F1
#
_cell.length_a   1.000
_cell.length_b   1.000
_cell.length_c   1.000
_cell.angle_alpha   90.00
_cell.angle_beta   90.00
_cell.angle_gamma   90.00
#
_symmetry.space_group_name_H-M   'P 1'
#
loop_
_entity.id
_entity.type
_entity.pdbx_description
1 polymer ?
#
loop_
_entity_poly.entity_id
_entity_poly.type
_entity_poly.pdbx_seq_one_letter_code
_entity_poly.pdbx_strand_id
1 'polypeptide(L)'
;METQTNTQTLSEIIGMNAREIRLSTGASLERLSFAARAHGLNWSTGRVGDLESGRVQATLPTLFALAASLSQLAGRSITFKELLRPDDWRGSVEINEKFVVAQDDFVAILGTGSIRADRDEKIETAEQHMAHATVTDLVRAHGWPNKADALRDLNLPDEEKLVEVLVAVEKAALADRRAAKALGVSLPELMIASLRRWGKPLSDRREELAGTDATNQHRGQITRDLYAALRVELGQAD
;
A
#
# COMPACT_ATOMS: atom_id res chain seq x y z
N MET A 1 -16.37 12.76 23.05
CA MET A 1 -16.83 13.13 21.69
C MET A 1 -15.70 12.77 20.75
N GLU A 2 -15.69 11.52 20.26
CA GLU A 2 -14.61 11.00 19.43
C GLU A 2 -14.66 11.69 18.07
N THR A 3 -13.59 12.42 17.74
CA THR A 3 -13.40 12.98 16.41
C THR A 3 -13.02 11.82 15.49
N GLN A 4 -13.98 11.26 14.75
CA GLN A 4 -13.67 10.34 13.65
C GLN A 4 -12.77 11.07 12.66
N THR A 5 -11.50 10.70 12.63
CA THR A 5 -10.53 11.15 11.61
C THR A 5 -10.93 10.52 10.28
N ASN A 6 -11.68 11.27 9.49
CA ASN A 6 -12.13 10.90 8.16
C ASN A 6 -10.90 10.77 7.22
N THR A 7 -10.40 9.55 7.08
CA THR A 7 -9.21 9.23 6.27
C THR A 7 -9.69 8.65 4.94
N GLN A 8 -9.24 9.26 3.84
CA GLN A 8 -9.54 8.79 2.48
C GLN A 8 -8.26 8.51 1.72
N THR A 9 -8.28 7.49 0.88
CA THR A 9 -7.18 7.21 -0.02
C THR A 9 -7.11 8.25 -1.13
N LEU A 10 -5.90 8.50 -1.64
CA LEU A 10 -5.69 9.40 -2.77
C LEU A 10 -6.53 9.00 -4.01
N SER A 11 -6.76 7.71 -4.20
CA SER A 11 -7.57 7.21 -5.33
C SER A 11 -9.05 7.53 -5.18
N GLU A 12 -9.58 7.45 -3.96
CA GLU A 12 -10.96 7.85 -3.67
C GLU A 12 -11.16 9.35 -3.89
N ILE A 13 -10.20 10.18 -3.45
CA ILE A 13 -10.25 11.63 -3.65
C ILE A 13 -10.25 11.96 -5.15
N ILE A 14 -9.32 11.41 -5.91
CA ILE A 14 -9.24 11.61 -7.37
C ILE A 14 -10.53 11.16 -8.05
N GLY A 15 -11.03 9.98 -7.67
CA GLY A 15 -12.26 9.41 -8.24
C GLY A 15 -13.49 10.27 -7.97
N MET A 16 -13.66 10.71 -6.73
CA MET A 16 -14.76 11.57 -6.30
C MET A 16 -14.74 12.91 -7.05
N ASN A 17 -13.58 13.58 -7.11
CA ASN A 17 -13.45 14.86 -7.77
C ASN A 17 -13.63 14.75 -9.29
N ALA A 18 -13.09 13.69 -9.92
CA ALA A 18 -13.31 13.43 -11.34
C ALA A 18 -14.79 13.20 -11.67
N ARG A 19 -15.51 12.48 -10.79
CA ARG A 19 -16.95 12.26 -10.91
C ARG A 19 -17.72 13.57 -10.78
N GLU A 20 -17.38 14.40 -9.79
CA GLU A 20 -18.03 15.69 -9.56
C GLU A 20 -17.85 16.62 -10.77
N ILE A 21 -16.62 16.76 -11.26
CA ILE A 21 -16.32 17.55 -12.46
C ILE A 21 -17.11 17.00 -13.65
N ARG A 22 -17.12 15.68 -13.89
CA ARG A 22 -17.89 15.09 -14.98
C ARG A 22 -19.38 15.42 -14.84
N LEU A 23 -19.98 15.24 -13.67
CA LEU A 23 -21.40 15.50 -13.43
C LEU A 23 -21.74 16.99 -13.61
N SER A 24 -20.85 17.90 -13.22
CA SER A 24 -21.04 19.35 -13.43
C SER A 24 -21.15 19.75 -14.91
N THR A 25 -20.57 18.95 -15.81
CA THR A 25 -20.68 19.12 -17.28
C THR A 25 -21.89 18.42 -17.89
N GLY A 26 -22.66 17.65 -17.12
CA GLY A 26 -23.74 16.79 -17.63
C GLY A 26 -23.26 15.58 -18.45
N ALA A 27 -21.96 15.29 -18.45
CA ALA A 27 -21.40 14.20 -19.24
C ALA A 27 -21.67 12.82 -18.61
N SER A 28 -22.04 11.86 -19.45
CA SER A 28 -22.17 10.45 -19.04
C SER A 28 -20.80 9.77 -18.89
N LEU A 29 -20.76 8.61 -18.24
CA LEU A 29 -19.58 7.75 -18.19
C LEU A 29 -19.08 7.40 -19.60
N GLU A 30 -20.00 7.21 -20.55
CA GLU A 30 -19.67 6.91 -21.94
C GLU A 30 -18.94 8.07 -22.60
N ARG A 31 -19.43 9.30 -22.41
CA ARG A 31 -18.76 10.50 -22.93
C ARG A 31 -17.36 10.69 -22.36
N LEU A 32 -17.15 10.45 -21.07
CA LEU A 32 -15.80 10.49 -20.49
C LEU A 32 -14.92 9.35 -21.01
N SER A 33 -15.45 8.15 -21.19
CA SER A 33 -14.69 7.05 -21.78
C SER A 33 -14.26 7.35 -23.22
N PHE A 34 -15.10 8.06 -23.99
CA PHE A 34 -14.77 8.47 -25.36
C PHE A 34 -13.68 9.54 -25.38
N ALA A 35 -13.80 10.58 -24.54
CA ALA A 35 -12.77 11.61 -24.40
C ALA A 35 -11.42 11.02 -23.93
N ALA A 36 -11.45 10.10 -22.97
CA ALA A 36 -10.26 9.40 -22.47
C ALA A 36 -9.53 8.61 -23.58
N ARG A 37 -10.27 7.95 -24.47
CA ARG A 37 -9.70 7.26 -25.64
C ARG A 37 -9.03 8.21 -26.62
N ALA A 38 -9.60 9.39 -26.84
CA ALA A 38 -8.96 10.42 -27.67
C ALA A 38 -7.60 10.88 -27.11
N HIS A 39 -7.38 10.71 -25.80
CA HIS A 39 -6.13 10.97 -25.11
C HIS A 39 -5.30 9.71 -24.81
N GLY A 40 -5.54 8.61 -25.55
CA GLY A 40 -4.70 7.41 -25.51
C GLY A 40 -5.02 6.43 -24.39
N LEU A 41 -6.08 6.66 -23.59
CA LEU A 41 -6.52 5.72 -22.56
C LEU A 41 -7.50 4.70 -23.16
N ASN A 42 -7.19 3.41 -23.08
CA ASN A 42 -8.12 2.36 -23.53
C ASN A 42 -9.23 2.10 -22.49
N TRP A 43 -10.03 3.13 -22.18
CA TRP A 43 -11.02 3.09 -21.10
C TRP A 43 -12.41 2.71 -21.59
N SER A 44 -13.03 1.74 -20.92
CA SER A 44 -14.46 1.46 -21.01
C SER A 44 -15.25 2.34 -20.02
N THR A 45 -16.58 2.36 -20.14
CA THR A 45 -17.47 2.96 -19.13
C THR A 45 -17.27 2.36 -17.74
N GLY A 46 -17.05 1.04 -17.67
CA GLY A 46 -16.69 0.34 -16.42
C GLY A 46 -15.38 0.85 -15.83
N ARG A 47 -14.36 1.10 -16.66
CA ARG A 47 -13.07 1.65 -16.21
C ARG A 47 -13.19 3.06 -15.64
N VAL A 48 -14.07 3.89 -16.23
CA VAL A 48 -14.41 5.21 -15.68
C VAL A 48 -15.10 5.05 -14.32
N GLY A 49 -16.07 4.14 -14.21
CA GLY A 49 -16.75 3.87 -12.94
C GLY A 49 -15.82 3.34 -11.85
N ASP A 50 -14.86 2.48 -12.21
CA ASP A 50 -13.83 1.98 -11.28
C ASP A 50 -12.93 3.10 -10.77
N LEU A 51 -12.47 3.99 -11.66
CA LEU A 51 -11.70 5.17 -11.29
C LEU A 51 -12.51 6.08 -10.34
N GLU A 52 -13.75 6.43 -10.71
CA GLU A 52 -14.60 7.32 -9.92
C GLU A 52 -14.96 6.78 -8.53
N SER A 53 -14.87 5.47 -8.35
CA SER A 53 -15.06 4.81 -7.06
C SER A 53 -13.78 4.63 -6.24
N GLY A 54 -12.62 5.06 -6.74
CA GLY A 54 -11.33 4.87 -6.07
C GLY A 54 -10.74 3.46 -6.16
N ARG A 55 -11.39 2.50 -6.87
CA ARG A 55 -10.90 1.12 -7.04
C ARG A 55 -9.61 1.03 -7.87
N VAL A 56 -9.23 2.11 -8.55
CA VAL A 56 -8.08 2.15 -9.45
C VAL A 56 -7.18 3.31 -9.08
N GLN A 57 -5.91 3.00 -8.81
CA GLN A 57 -4.88 4.02 -8.68
C GLN A 57 -4.56 4.62 -10.05
N ALA A 58 -4.66 5.94 -10.15
CA ALA A 58 -4.27 6.69 -11.33
C ALA A 58 -2.75 6.95 -11.29
N THR A 59 -2.03 6.53 -12.33
CA THR A 59 -0.64 6.94 -12.53
C THR A 59 -0.56 8.39 -13.01
N LEU A 60 0.61 9.03 -12.93
CA LEU A 60 0.79 10.40 -13.43
C LEU A 60 0.39 10.56 -14.92
N PRO A 61 0.79 9.67 -15.85
CA PRO A 61 0.28 9.72 -17.24
C PRO A 61 -1.25 9.61 -17.33
N THR A 62 -1.85 8.76 -16.48
CA THR A 62 -3.31 8.61 -16.41
C THR A 62 -3.97 9.89 -15.93
N LEU A 63 -3.39 10.57 -14.94
CA LEU A 63 -3.88 11.85 -14.43
C LEU A 63 -3.82 12.93 -15.51
N PHE A 64 -2.72 13.03 -16.27
CA PHE A 64 -2.62 13.98 -17.39
C PHE A 64 -3.72 13.76 -18.42
N ALA A 65 -3.89 12.51 -18.87
CA ALA A 65 -4.92 12.17 -19.84
C ALA A 65 -6.34 12.39 -19.30
N LEU A 66 -6.57 12.10 -18.01
CA LEU A 66 -7.84 12.37 -17.33
C LEU A 66 -8.15 13.88 -17.26
N ALA A 67 -7.19 14.69 -16.82
CA ALA A 67 -7.35 16.14 -16.74
C ALA A 67 -7.62 16.75 -18.13
N ALA A 68 -6.91 16.29 -19.16
CA ALA A 68 -7.16 16.69 -20.56
C ALA A 68 -8.57 16.30 -21.02
N SER A 69 -9.00 15.08 -20.72
CA SER A 69 -10.33 14.57 -21.08
C SER A 69 -11.45 15.37 -20.41
N LEU A 70 -11.31 15.65 -19.11
CA LEU A 70 -12.27 16.46 -18.37
C LEU A 70 -12.25 17.93 -18.83
N SER A 71 -11.09 18.46 -19.22
CA SER A 71 -10.97 19.81 -19.78
C SER A 71 -11.72 19.95 -21.11
N GLN A 72 -11.59 18.95 -21.97
CA GLN A 72 -12.33 18.89 -23.23
C GLN A 72 -13.85 18.87 -22.98
N LEU A 73 -14.32 18.08 -22.01
CA LEU A 73 -15.74 18.00 -21.68
C LEU A 73 -16.27 19.27 -21.01
N ALA A 74 -15.48 19.88 -20.13
CA ALA A 74 -15.86 21.08 -19.39
C ALA A 74 -15.75 22.37 -20.22
N GLY A 75 -15.06 22.34 -21.36
CA GLY A 75 -14.79 23.54 -22.16
C GLY A 75 -13.88 24.54 -21.47
N ARG A 76 -13.15 24.12 -20.44
CA ARG A 76 -12.19 24.91 -19.66
C ARG A 76 -11.03 24.04 -19.21
N SER A 77 -9.89 24.64 -18.89
CA SER A 77 -8.78 23.91 -18.30
C SER A 77 -9.15 23.39 -16.91
N ILE A 78 -8.99 22.08 -16.70
CA ILE A 78 -9.02 21.41 -15.39
C ILE A 78 -7.59 21.27 -14.91
N THR A 79 -7.32 21.72 -13.70
CA THR A 79 -6.01 21.61 -13.07
C THR A 79 -5.90 20.32 -12.24
N PHE A 80 -4.67 19.85 -11.98
CA PHE A 80 -4.47 18.74 -11.03
C PHE A 80 -4.96 19.08 -9.64
N LYS A 81 -4.89 20.35 -9.24
CA LYS A 81 -5.42 20.81 -7.96
C LYS A 81 -6.90 20.46 -7.81
N GLU A 82 -7.70 20.63 -8.86
CA GLU A 82 -9.13 20.28 -8.85
C GLU A 82 -9.39 18.77 -8.78
N LEU A 83 -8.46 17.94 -9.27
CA LEU A 83 -8.54 16.49 -9.10
C LEU A 83 -8.09 16.03 -7.72
N LEU A 84 -7.22 16.80 -7.07
CA LEU A 84 -6.52 16.42 -5.84
C LEU A 84 -7.10 17.10 -4.59
N ARG A 85 -8.02 18.05 -4.74
CA ARG A 85 -8.57 18.86 -3.64
C ARG A 85 -10.10 18.87 -3.66
N PRO A 86 -10.76 18.39 -2.60
CA PRO A 86 -12.13 18.79 -2.31
C PRO A 86 -12.06 20.14 -1.59
N ASP A 87 -12.76 21.16 -2.10
CA ASP A 87 -12.66 22.53 -1.55
C ASP A 87 -13.18 22.66 -0.09
N ASP A 88 -13.92 21.67 0.42
CA ASP A 88 -14.51 21.65 1.77
C ASP A 88 -14.15 20.42 2.63
N TRP A 89 -13.28 19.52 2.16
CA TRP A 89 -12.86 18.36 2.97
C TRP A 89 -11.97 18.82 4.12
N ARG A 90 -12.04 18.12 5.26
CA ARG A 90 -11.10 18.23 6.39
C ARG A 90 -10.77 16.82 6.85
N GLY A 91 -9.54 16.38 6.61
CA GLY A 91 -9.10 15.03 6.97
C GLY A 91 -7.69 14.70 6.54
N SER A 92 -7.37 13.41 6.60
CA SER A 92 -6.06 12.88 6.23
C SER A 92 -6.14 12.18 4.88
N VAL A 93 -5.11 12.36 4.05
CA VAL A 93 -4.98 11.71 2.74
C VAL A 93 -4.02 10.53 2.89
N GLU A 94 -4.52 9.32 2.72
CA GLU A 94 -3.69 8.12 2.63
C GLU A 94 -3.12 7.99 1.21
N ILE A 95 -1.81 8.14 1.08
CA ILE A 95 -1.08 7.92 -0.18
C ILE A 95 -0.79 6.43 -0.36
N ASN A 96 -0.42 5.76 0.74
CA ASN A 96 -0.29 4.32 0.86
C ASN A 96 -0.43 3.90 2.35
N GLU A 97 -0.46 2.59 2.61
CA GLU A 97 -0.64 2.02 3.96
C GLU A 97 0.30 2.61 5.04
N LYS A 98 1.51 3.05 4.67
CA LYS A 98 2.51 3.58 5.59
C LYS A 98 2.72 5.10 5.48
N PHE A 99 1.97 5.79 4.60
CA PHE A 99 2.16 7.21 4.32
C PHE A 99 0.84 7.95 4.21
N VAL A 100 0.55 8.72 5.24
CA VAL A 100 -0.65 9.54 5.40
C VAL A 100 -0.22 10.99 5.58
N VAL A 101 -0.84 11.91 4.84
CA VAL A 101 -0.52 13.33 4.83
C VAL A 101 -1.74 14.13 5.25
N ALA A 102 -1.55 15.13 6.12
CA ALA A 102 -2.63 16.07 6.44
C ALA A 102 -2.99 16.88 5.18
N GLN A 103 -4.27 17.20 5.00
CA GLN A 103 -4.73 17.86 3.78
C GLN A 103 -4.05 19.22 3.52
N ASP A 104 -3.80 20.01 4.56
CA ASP A 104 -3.16 21.33 4.44
C ASP A 104 -1.74 21.20 3.87
N ASP A 105 -1.01 20.15 4.26
CA ASP A 105 0.33 19.84 3.75
C ASP A 105 0.27 19.28 2.33
N PHE A 106 -0.71 18.42 2.03
CA PHE A 106 -0.88 17.83 0.70
C PHE A 106 -1.10 18.88 -0.39
N VAL A 107 -1.90 19.92 -0.10
CA VAL A 107 -2.16 21.02 -1.04
C VAL A 107 -0.94 21.94 -1.18
N ALA A 108 -0.18 22.16 -0.09
CA ALA A 108 1.05 22.95 -0.14
C ALA A 108 2.13 22.28 -1.00
N ILE A 109 2.27 20.95 -0.88
CA ILE A 109 3.22 20.12 -1.64
C ILE A 109 2.96 20.19 -3.16
N LEU A 110 1.69 20.23 -3.59
CA LEU A 110 1.33 20.19 -5.01
C LEU A 110 1.37 21.54 -5.72
N GLY A 111 1.45 22.65 -4.99
CA GLY A 111 1.43 24.01 -5.55
C GLY A 111 2.82 24.56 -5.85
N THR A 112 3.48 25.07 -4.81
CA THR A 112 4.82 25.68 -4.88
C THR A 112 5.70 25.23 -3.72
N GLY A 113 5.18 24.37 -2.84
CA GLY A 113 5.94 23.76 -1.78
C GLY A 113 7.02 22.88 -2.39
N SER A 114 8.26 23.12 -2.02
CA SER A 114 9.26 22.06 -2.11
C SER A 114 8.75 20.92 -1.23
N ILE A 115 8.73 19.69 -1.74
CA ILE A 115 8.90 18.55 -0.83
C ILE A 115 10.31 18.71 -0.29
N ARG A 116 10.41 19.50 0.76
CA ARG A 116 11.46 19.31 1.72
C ARG A 116 11.20 17.88 2.21
N ALA A 117 12.01 16.94 1.72
CA ALA A 117 12.39 15.77 2.49
C ALA A 117 13.25 16.20 3.71
N ASP A 118 12.99 17.40 4.22
CA ASP A 118 13.21 17.71 5.61
C ASP A 118 12.24 16.76 6.28
N ARG A 119 12.81 15.72 6.89
CA ARG A 119 12.13 14.98 7.92
C ARG A 119 11.57 16.06 8.83
N ASP A 120 10.29 16.37 8.72
CA ASP A 120 9.65 17.07 9.81
C ASP A 120 10.03 16.26 11.03
N GLU A 121 10.73 16.87 11.98
CA GLU A 121 11.14 16.27 13.25
C GLU A 121 9.93 15.79 14.08
N LYS A 122 8.73 15.78 13.49
CA LYS A 122 7.45 15.40 14.07
C LYS A 122 6.59 14.48 13.18
N ILE A 123 7.14 13.89 12.12
CA ILE A 123 6.55 12.70 11.51
C ILE A 123 7.58 11.58 11.63
N GLU A 124 7.47 10.79 12.69
CA GLU A 124 8.30 9.61 12.95
C GLU A 124 8.21 8.64 11.77
N THR A 125 9.23 8.65 10.93
CA THR A 125 9.41 7.65 9.86
C THR A 125 9.34 6.24 10.44
N ALA A 126 8.94 5.22 9.68
CA ALA A 126 8.94 3.83 10.14
C ALA A 126 10.33 3.36 10.67
N GLU A 127 11.42 3.98 10.20
CA GLU A 127 12.79 3.79 10.72
C GLU A 127 13.08 4.57 12.03
N GLN A 128 12.36 5.68 12.30
CA GLN A 128 12.41 6.42 13.58
C GLN A 128 11.39 5.92 14.60
N HIS A 129 10.24 5.37 14.18
CA HIS A 129 9.47 4.41 14.97
C HIS A 129 10.36 3.20 15.30
N MET A 130 11.27 2.71 14.46
CA MET A 130 12.20 1.67 14.94
C MET A 130 13.18 2.16 16.03
N ALA A 131 13.35 3.47 16.23
CA ALA A 131 14.12 4.04 17.33
C ALA A 131 13.27 4.43 18.57
N HIS A 132 11.94 4.50 18.47
CA HIS A 132 11.02 4.91 19.56
C HIS A 132 9.77 4.03 19.76
N ALA A 133 9.33 3.24 18.78
CA ALA A 133 8.43 2.11 18.94
C ALA A 133 9.15 1.09 19.80
N THR A 134 8.72 1.03 21.04
CA THR A 134 9.17 -0.04 21.91
C THR A 134 8.68 -1.35 21.32
N VAL A 135 9.38 -2.46 21.60
CA VAL A 135 8.91 -3.80 21.25
C VAL A 135 7.44 -4.01 21.67
N THR A 136 7.00 -3.31 22.72
CA THR A 136 5.61 -3.27 23.20
C THR A 136 4.60 -2.71 22.19
N ASP A 137 4.97 -1.69 21.42
CA ASP A 137 4.07 -1.04 20.46
C ASP A 137 3.85 -1.93 19.23
N LEU A 138 4.93 -2.56 18.74
CA LEU A 138 4.86 -3.55 17.65
C LEU A 138 4.05 -4.78 18.07
N VAL A 139 4.29 -5.29 19.27
CA VAL A 139 3.53 -6.41 19.85
C VAL A 139 2.02 -6.11 19.88
N ARG A 140 1.64 -4.89 20.30
CA ARG A 140 0.22 -4.47 20.30
C ARG A 140 -0.36 -4.32 18.91
N ALA A 141 0.40 -3.77 17.96
CA ALA A 141 -0.03 -3.63 16.57
C ALA A 141 -0.36 -4.98 15.91
N HIS A 142 0.30 -6.05 16.35
CA HIS A 142 0.03 -7.41 15.89
C HIS A 142 -0.99 -8.18 16.75
N GLY A 143 -1.67 -7.51 17.68
CA GLY A 143 -2.79 -8.07 18.44
C GLY A 143 -2.43 -8.75 19.75
N TRP A 144 -1.15 -8.73 20.16
CA TRP A 144 -0.75 -9.23 21.47
C TRP A 144 -0.85 -8.13 22.54
N PRO A 145 -1.39 -8.44 23.74
CA PRO A 145 -1.56 -7.43 24.78
C PRO A 145 -0.21 -6.99 25.41
N ASN A 146 0.79 -7.88 25.43
CA ASN A 146 2.14 -7.62 25.94
C ASN A 146 3.18 -8.58 25.35
N LYS A 147 4.47 -8.31 25.59
CA LYS A 147 5.58 -9.07 24.99
C LYS A 147 5.64 -10.52 25.48
N ALA A 148 5.27 -10.79 26.74
CA ALA A 148 5.30 -12.13 27.30
C ALA A 148 4.30 -13.05 26.60
N ASP A 149 3.13 -12.50 26.24
CA ASP A 149 2.13 -13.23 25.45
C ASP A 149 2.62 -13.47 24.02
N ALA A 150 3.27 -12.49 23.38
CA ALA A 150 3.88 -12.70 22.06
C ALA A 150 4.98 -13.76 22.08
N LEU A 151 5.89 -13.74 23.07
CA LEU A 151 6.94 -14.76 23.21
C LEU A 151 6.36 -16.16 23.41
N ARG A 152 5.33 -16.27 24.25
CA ARG A 152 4.65 -17.53 24.55
C ARG A 152 3.91 -18.08 23.33
N ASP A 153 3.12 -17.24 22.66
CA ASP A 153 2.29 -17.67 21.53
C ASP A 153 3.15 -18.01 20.30
N LEU A 154 4.23 -17.26 20.06
CA LEU A 154 5.17 -17.52 18.96
C LEU A 154 6.25 -18.57 19.31
N ASN A 155 6.26 -19.08 20.55
CA ASN A 155 7.27 -20.00 21.06
C ASN A 155 8.71 -19.51 20.78
N LEU A 156 8.99 -18.28 21.19
CA LEU A 156 10.28 -17.61 21.04
C LEU A 156 11.05 -17.60 22.37
N PRO A 157 12.39 -17.73 22.34
CA PRO A 157 13.19 -17.89 23.57
C PRO A 157 13.36 -16.58 24.34
N ASP A 158 13.43 -15.44 23.65
CA ASP A 158 13.78 -14.15 24.24
C ASP A 158 13.27 -12.96 23.41
N GLU A 159 13.34 -11.76 24.00
CA GLU A 159 12.92 -10.52 23.36
C GLU A 159 13.75 -10.17 22.11
N GLU A 160 15.00 -10.60 22.04
CA GLU A 160 15.87 -10.33 20.88
C GLU A 160 15.31 -11.03 19.64
N LYS A 161 14.91 -12.29 19.77
CA LYS A 161 14.24 -13.05 18.70
C LYS A 161 12.86 -12.51 18.37
N LEU A 162 12.13 -12.00 19.35
CA LEU A 162 10.86 -11.31 19.08
C LEU A 162 11.08 -10.07 18.21
N VAL A 163 12.08 -9.26 18.52
CA VAL A 163 12.41 -8.07 17.71
C VAL A 163 12.81 -8.46 16.29
N GLU A 164 13.68 -9.47 16.14
CA GLU A 164 14.11 -9.96 14.82
C GLU A 164 12.91 -10.35 13.94
N VAL A 165 11.95 -11.09 14.50
CA VAL A 165 10.73 -11.51 13.81
C VAL A 165 9.85 -10.31 13.45
N LEU A 166 9.60 -9.40 14.39
CA LEU A 166 8.73 -8.24 14.15
C LEU A 166 9.30 -7.30 13.09
N VAL A 167 10.63 -7.09 13.09
CA VAL A 167 11.31 -6.33 12.04
C VAL A 167 11.16 -7.02 10.68
N ALA A 168 11.27 -8.36 10.63
CA ALA A 168 11.06 -9.10 9.39
C ALA A 168 9.60 -9.03 8.90
N VAL A 169 8.62 -9.07 9.80
CA VAL A 169 7.19 -8.93 9.48
C VAL A 169 6.89 -7.56 8.87
N GLU A 170 7.43 -6.48 9.45
CA GLU A 170 7.25 -5.12 8.93
C GLU A 170 7.83 -4.91 7.52
N LYS A 171 8.92 -5.63 7.22
CA LYS A 171 9.61 -5.60 5.93
C LYS A 171 9.09 -6.66 4.94
N ALA A 172 8.12 -7.49 5.34
CA ALA A 172 7.66 -8.62 4.54
C ALA A 172 7.06 -8.16 3.19
N ALA A 173 7.53 -8.76 2.10
CA ALA A 173 7.07 -8.49 0.76
C ALA A 173 5.71 -9.16 0.49
N LEU A 174 5.08 -8.78 -0.63
CA LEU A 174 3.81 -9.39 -1.06
C LEU A 174 3.91 -10.91 -1.25
N ALA A 175 5.09 -11.41 -1.63
CA ALA A 175 5.35 -12.84 -1.78
C ALA A 175 5.22 -13.58 -0.44
N ASP A 176 5.72 -13.00 0.65
CA ASP A 176 5.66 -13.58 2.00
C ASP A 176 4.21 -13.60 2.51
N ARG A 177 3.47 -12.50 2.34
CA ARG A 177 2.06 -12.44 2.75
C ARG A 177 1.20 -13.48 2.03
N ARG A 178 1.46 -13.69 0.73
CA ARG A 178 0.81 -14.74 -0.05
C ARG A 178 1.22 -16.14 0.43
N ALA A 179 2.48 -16.33 0.80
CA ALA A 179 2.96 -17.60 1.36
C ALA A 179 2.29 -17.93 2.70
N ALA A 180 2.22 -16.98 3.63
CA ALA A 180 1.54 -17.16 4.91
C ALA A 180 0.10 -17.62 4.69
N LYS A 181 -0.64 -16.91 3.81
CA LYS A 181 -2.01 -17.27 3.44
C LYS A 181 -2.11 -18.66 2.79
N ALA A 182 -1.18 -19.02 1.91
CA ALA A 182 -1.17 -20.31 1.21
C ALA A 182 -0.84 -21.50 2.13
N LEU A 183 -0.07 -21.25 3.20
CA LEU A 183 0.31 -22.25 4.20
C LEU A 183 -0.63 -22.26 5.42
N GLY A 184 -1.63 -21.38 5.45
CA GLY A 184 -2.62 -21.32 6.53
C GLY A 184 -2.05 -20.87 7.88
N VAL A 185 -0.96 -20.09 7.88
CA VAL A 185 -0.30 -19.58 9.09
C VAL A 185 -0.32 -18.05 9.11
N SER A 186 -0.13 -17.48 10.29
CA SER A 186 0.07 -16.04 10.43
C SER A 186 1.41 -15.60 9.81
N LEU A 187 1.50 -14.32 9.45
CA LEU A 187 2.73 -13.76 8.90
C LEU A 187 3.93 -13.86 9.88
N PRO A 188 3.77 -13.61 11.20
CA PRO A 188 4.83 -13.86 12.18
C PRO A 188 5.30 -15.32 12.22
N GLU A 189 4.39 -16.30 12.19
CA GLU A 189 4.75 -17.73 12.16
C GLU A 189 5.54 -18.09 10.90
N LEU A 190 5.13 -17.57 9.73
CA LEU A 190 5.88 -17.74 8.49
C LEU A 190 7.29 -17.13 8.59
N MET A 191 7.41 -15.94 9.16
CA MET A 191 8.71 -15.28 9.34
C MET A 191 9.62 -16.08 10.27
N ILE A 192 9.09 -16.63 11.36
CA ILE A 192 9.85 -17.51 12.27
C ILE A 192 10.38 -18.73 11.51
N ALA A 193 9.51 -19.42 10.75
CA ALA A 193 9.93 -20.58 9.97
C ALA A 193 10.98 -20.21 8.92
N SER A 194 10.81 -19.08 8.24
CA SER A 194 11.77 -18.60 7.22
C SER A 194 13.12 -18.22 7.83
N LEU A 195 13.13 -17.51 8.96
CA LEU A 195 14.34 -17.12 9.69
C LEU A 195 15.06 -18.35 10.27
N ARG A 196 14.33 -19.33 10.84
CA ARG A 196 14.94 -20.60 11.30
C ARG A 196 15.57 -21.36 10.15
N ARG A 197 14.92 -21.39 8.99
CA ARG A 197 15.36 -22.18 7.85
C ARG A 197 16.49 -21.54 7.05
N TRP A 198 16.45 -20.22 6.86
CA TRP A 198 17.34 -19.51 5.92
C TRP A 198 17.97 -18.24 6.49
N GLY A 199 17.61 -17.82 7.71
CA GLY A 199 18.04 -16.55 8.30
C GLY A 199 17.51 -15.32 7.58
N LYS A 200 16.51 -15.47 6.70
CA LYS A 200 15.92 -14.38 5.90
C LYS A 200 14.48 -14.69 5.46
N PRO A 201 13.69 -13.68 5.04
CA PRO A 201 12.36 -13.88 4.47
C PRO A 201 12.35 -14.77 3.21
N LEU A 202 11.20 -15.38 2.91
CA LEU A 202 11.02 -16.23 1.73
C LEU A 202 11.27 -15.44 0.44
N SER A 203 10.80 -14.18 0.36
CA SER A 203 11.05 -13.31 -0.79
C SER A 203 12.52 -13.21 -1.13
N ASP A 204 13.36 -12.96 -0.13
CA ASP A 204 14.78 -12.73 -0.30
C ASP A 204 15.48 -14.02 -0.69
N ARG A 205 15.08 -15.14 -0.08
CA ARG A 205 15.58 -16.47 -0.45
C ARG A 205 15.21 -16.83 -1.89
N ARG A 206 13.99 -16.51 -2.32
CA ARG A 206 13.53 -16.73 -3.70
C ARG A 206 14.35 -15.92 -4.68
N GLU A 207 14.58 -14.63 -4.40
CA GLU A 207 15.39 -13.78 -5.28
C GLU A 207 16.82 -14.29 -5.41
N GLU A 208 17.42 -14.73 -4.30
CA GLU A 208 18.76 -15.33 -4.29
C GLU A 208 18.85 -16.59 -5.17
N LEU A 209 17.85 -17.48 -5.09
CA LEU A 209 17.81 -18.72 -5.86
C LEU A 209 17.44 -18.49 -7.34
N ALA A 210 16.62 -17.48 -7.61
CA ALA A 210 16.17 -17.18 -8.97
C ALA A 210 17.29 -16.51 -9.78
N GLY A 211 18.06 -15.61 -9.17
CA GLY A 211 19.01 -14.77 -9.88
C GLY A 211 18.32 -13.67 -10.72
N THR A 212 19.13 -12.80 -11.33
CA THR A 212 18.67 -11.57 -11.98
C THR A 212 17.80 -11.82 -13.22
N ASP A 213 18.07 -12.90 -13.96
CA ASP A 213 17.44 -13.16 -15.27
C ASP A 213 16.37 -14.26 -15.23
N ALA A 214 15.93 -14.68 -14.04
CA ALA A 214 14.92 -15.72 -13.92
C ALA A 214 13.55 -15.27 -14.44
N THR A 215 13.00 -16.10 -15.32
CA THR A 215 11.62 -15.97 -15.82
C THR A 215 10.60 -16.16 -14.71
N ASN A 216 9.39 -15.65 -14.92
CA ASN A 216 8.27 -15.80 -13.97
C ASN A 216 7.94 -17.27 -13.68
N GLN A 217 8.08 -18.15 -14.68
CA GLN A 217 7.86 -19.59 -14.51
C GLN A 217 8.91 -20.21 -13.58
N HIS A 218 10.18 -19.84 -13.75
CA HIS A 218 11.27 -20.32 -12.89
C HIS A 218 11.08 -19.84 -11.44
N ARG A 219 10.74 -18.57 -11.23
CA ARG A 219 10.41 -18.01 -9.90
C ARG A 219 9.22 -18.73 -9.24
N GLY A 220 8.23 -19.14 -10.04
CA GLY A 220 7.08 -19.91 -9.57
C GLY A 220 7.41 -21.34 -9.16
N GLN A 221 8.39 -21.99 -9.82
CA GLN A 221 8.90 -23.30 -9.39
C GLN A 221 9.66 -23.18 -8.06
N ILE A 222 10.60 -22.23 -7.97
CA ILE A 222 11.36 -21.98 -6.74
C ILE A 222 10.41 -21.70 -5.56
N THR A 223 9.39 -20.87 -5.76
CA THR A 223 8.41 -20.56 -4.70
C THR A 223 7.70 -21.81 -4.18
N ARG A 224 7.35 -22.77 -5.06
CA ARG A 224 6.72 -24.03 -4.64
C ARG A 224 7.67 -24.92 -3.85
N ASP A 225 8.94 -24.97 -4.24
CA ASP A 225 9.98 -25.72 -3.51
C ASP A 225 10.22 -25.10 -2.12
N LEU A 226 10.22 -23.77 -2.03
CA LEU A 226 10.31 -23.04 -0.76
C LEU A 226 9.08 -23.29 0.14
N TYR A 227 7.87 -23.42 -0.43
CA TYR A 227 6.67 -23.78 0.35
C TYR A 227 6.79 -25.18 0.94
N ALA A 228 7.32 -26.14 0.18
CA ALA A 228 7.55 -27.49 0.69
C ALA A 228 8.53 -27.48 1.87
N ALA A 229 9.61 -26.71 1.77
CA ALA A 229 10.57 -26.55 2.87
C ALA A 229 9.95 -25.89 4.12
N LEU A 230 9.11 -24.87 3.94
CA LEU A 230 8.43 -24.22 5.07
C LEU A 230 7.36 -25.09 5.72
N ARG A 231 6.67 -25.96 4.97
CA ARG A 231 5.73 -26.92 5.58
C ARG A 231 6.42 -27.84 6.58
N VAL A 232 7.62 -28.31 6.25
CA VAL A 232 8.43 -29.13 7.16
C VAL A 232 8.77 -28.36 8.43
N GLU A 233 9.23 -27.11 8.29
CA GLU A 233 9.59 -26.26 9.44
C GLU A 233 8.38 -25.89 10.32
N LEU A 234 7.21 -25.73 9.71
CA LEU A 234 5.94 -25.47 10.38
C LEU A 234 5.29 -26.73 11.00
N GLY A 235 5.91 -27.91 10.85
CA GLY A 235 5.34 -29.18 11.33
C GLY A 235 4.09 -29.63 10.57
N GLN A 236 3.89 -29.14 9.36
CA GLN A 236 2.77 -29.47 8.46
C GLN A 236 3.16 -30.52 7.39
N ALA A 237 4.23 -31.27 7.62
CA ALA A 237 4.61 -32.37 6.74
C ALA A 237 3.78 -33.62 7.13
N ASP A 238 3.11 -34.22 6.15
CA ASP A 238 2.56 -35.58 6.26
C ASP A 238 3.69 -36.62 6.43
#